data_AF-A0A6A1W7P7-F1
#
_entry.id   AF-A0A6A1W7P7-F1
#
_cell.length_a   1.000
_cell.length_b   1.000
_cell.length_c   1.000
_cell.angle_alpha   90.00
_cell.angle_beta   90.00
_cell.angle_gamma   90.00
#
_symmetry.space_group_name_H-M   'P 1'
#
loop_
_entity.id
_entity.type
_entity.pdbx_description
1 polymer ?
#
loop_
_entity_poly.entity_id
_entity_poly.type
_entity_poly.pdbx_seq_one_letter_code
_entity_poly.pdbx_strand_id
1 'polypeptide(L)'
;MKHLRYLDVSSTSIERLPDSICELCSLQTLELSWCKRLSSLPGDIRKLVKLRHLIFPKTPIKEMPTQLGRLNCLQTLTRFIVSRNSGSCIGELGKLANLGGKLSISELQNVVSPTDALDARLKEKKYLEELELEWKADTNISESQKAALTTSGPVQT
;
A
#
# COMPACT_ATOMS: atom_id res chain seq x y z
N MET A 1 17.09 3.86 20.13
CA MET A 1 16.36 2.57 20.26
C MET A 1 16.40 1.82 18.93
N LYS A 2 17.34 0.88 18.70
CA LYS A 2 17.49 0.16 17.41
C LYS A 2 16.84 -1.23 17.38
N HIS A 3 16.13 -1.61 18.45
CA HIS A 3 15.56 -2.95 18.63
C HIS A 3 14.03 -2.98 18.66
N LEU A 4 13.36 -1.83 18.54
CA LEU A 4 11.90 -1.79 18.50
C LEU A 4 11.42 -2.59 17.29
N ARG A 5 10.52 -3.55 17.53
CA ARG A 5 9.94 -4.42 16.49
C ARG A 5 8.47 -4.13 16.24
N TYR A 6 7.79 -3.51 17.20
CA TYR A 6 6.37 -3.23 17.15
C TYR A 6 6.17 -1.79 17.62
N LEU A 7 5.48 -0.99 16.81
CA LEU A 7 5.07 0.36 17.14
C LEU A 7 3.61 0.52 16.75
N ASP A 8 2.79 0.80 17.75
CA ASP A 8 1.38 1.09 17.59
C ASP A 8 1.10 2.49 18.09
N VAL A 9 0.56 3.31 17.20
CA VAL A 9 0.12 4.68 17.48
C VAL A 9 -1.33 4.88 17.05
N SER A 10 -2.10 3.79 16.98
CA SER A 10 -3.49 3.77 16.57
C SER A 10 -4.37 4.64 17.46
N SER A 11 -5.46 5.14 16.88
CA SER A 11 -6.46 5.96 17.58
C SER A 11 -5.89 7.23 18.19
N THR A 12 -4.76 7.73 17.67
CA THR A 12 -4.17 9.00 18.10
C THR A 12 -4.54 10.14 17.15
N SER A 13 -4.36 11.37 17.63
CA SER A 13 -4.58 12.59 16.85
C SER A 13 -3.33 13.07 16.10
N ILE A 14 -2.36 12.17 15.85
CA ILE A 14 -1.12 12.53 15.15
C ILE A 14 -1.43 13.01 13.74
N GLU A 15 -0.77 14.10 13.35
CA GLU A 15 -0.91 14.67 12.01
C GLU A 15 0.17 14.15 11.06
N ARG A 16 1.34 13.81 11.61
CA ARG A 16 2.51 13.31 10.89
C ARG A 16 3.29 12.34 11.78
N LEU A 17 3.95 11.38 11.17
CA LEU A 17 5.02 10.63 11.81
C LEU A 17 6.34 11.39 11.62
N PRO A 18 7.22 11.45 12.63
CA PRO A 18 8.54 12.04 12.45
C PRO A 18 9.39 11.15 11.52
N ASP A 19 10.26 11.74 10.70
CA ASP A 19 11.14 11.00 9.78
C ASP A 19 12.08 10.03 10.50
N SER A 20 12.39 10.30 11.77
CA SER A 20 13.20 9.42 12.63
C SER A 20 12.59 8.04 12.85
N ILE A 21 11.29 7.85 12.58
CA ILE A 21 10.69 6.51 12.59
C ILE A 21 11.38 5.58 11.57
N CYS A 22 11.90 6.13 10.48
CA CYS A 22 12.63 5.39 9.43
C CYS A 22 14.02 4.90 9.89
N GLU A 23 14.49 5.32 11.06
CA GLU A 23 15.74 4.84 11.68
C GLU A 23 15.52 3.56 12.51
N LEU A 24 14.26 3.16 12.72
CA LEU A 24 13.90 1.93 13.42
C LEU A 24 14.08 0.72 12.50
N CYS A 25 15.30 0.43 12.05
CA CYS A 25 15.60 -0.62 11.06
C CYS A 25 15.23 -2.06 11.54
N SER A 26 14.88 -2.23 12.81
CA SER A 26 14.38 -3.49 13.37
C SER A 26 12.85 -3.58 13.43
N LEU A 27 12.13 -2.53 13.03
CA LEU A 27 10.68 -2.48 13.09
C LEU A 27 10.08 -3.51 12.13
N GLN A 28 9.15 -4.30 12.66
CA GLN A 28 8.45 -5.36 11.93
C GLN A 28 6.97 -5.02 11.77
N THR A 29 6.37 -4.33 12.74
CA THR A 29 4.98 -3.88 12.68
C THR A 29 4.90 -2.39 12.96
N LEU A 30 4.24 -1.67 12.04
CA LEU A 30 3.81 -0.30 12.23
C LEU A 30 2.29 -0.25 12.07
N GLU A 31 1.62 0.05 13.18
CA GLU A 31 0.17 0.04 13.31
C GLU A 31 -0.32 1.48 13.55
N LEU A 32 -1.13 1.97 12.60
CA LEU A 32 -1.57 3.36 12.46
C LEU A 32 -3.09 3.45 12.30
N SER A 33 -3.84 2.43 12.71
CA SER A 33 -5.29 2.37 12.57
C SER A 33 -5.97 3.59 13.23
N TRP A 34 -7.04 4.10 12.63
CA TRP A 34 -7.88 5.17 13.22
C TRP A 34 -7.16 6.49 13.54
N CYS A 35 -6.01 6.76 12.92
CA CYS A 35 -5.32 8.05 13.02
C CYS A 35 -5.97 9.09 12.11
N LYS A 36 -7.10 9.66 12.54
CA LYS A 36 -7.98 10.49 11.70
C LYS A 36 -7.33 11.74 11.09
N ARG A 37 -6.18 12.18 11.61
CA ARG A 37 -5.45 13.38 11.16
C ARG A 37 -4.16 13.04 10.39
N LEU A 38 -3.74 11.78 10.39
CA LEU A 38 -2.52 11.35 9.69
C LEU A 38 -2.83 11.19 8.20
N SER A 39 -2.19 12.01 7.37
CA SER A 39 -2.49 12.10 5.94
C SER A 39 -1.36 11.63 5.02
N SER A 40 -0.17 11.39 5.56
CA SER A 40 0.98 10.90 4.82
C SER A 40 1.82 9.93 5.66
N LEU A 41 2.50 9.03 4.97
CA LEU A 41 3.58 8.22 5.53
C LEU A 41 4.91 8.97 5.35
N PRO A 42 5.92 8.74 6.20
CA PRO A 42 7.24 9.34 6.03
C PRO A 42 7.86 8.93 4.68
N GLY A 43 8.48 9.87 3.98
CA GLY A 43 8.97 9.63 2.61
C GLY A 43 10.06 8.56 2.50
N ASP A 44 10.75 8.29 3.60
CA ASP A 44 11.85 7.33 3.70
C ASP A 44 11.43 5.97 4.29
N ILE A 45 10.13 5.65 4.34
CA ILE A 45 9.63 4.40 4.95
C ILE A 45 10.32 3.14 4.38
N ARG A 46 10.81 3.20 3.14
CA ARG A 46 11.63 2.17 2.47
C ARG A 46 12.87 1.73 3.27
N LYS A 47 13.35 2.53 4.22
CA LYS A 47 14.46 2.21 5.12
C LYS A 47 14.08 1.16 6.17
N LEU A 48 12.79 0.94 6.41
CA LEU A 48 12.26 -0.08 7.31
C LEU A 48 12.31 -1.47 6.65
N VAL A 49 13.51 -1.92 6.27
CA VAL A 49 13.72 -3.14 5.47
C VAL A 49 13.24 -4.44 6.13
N LYS A 50 13.02 -4.42 7.45
CA LYS A 50 12.46 -5.55 8.22
C LYS A 50 10.95 -5.46 8.45
N LEU A 51 10.30 -4.42 7.94
CA LEU A 51 8.86 -4.21 8.11
C LEU A 51 8.10 -5.34 7.41
N ARG A 52 7.19 -5.96 8.16
CA ARG A 52 6.31 -7.05 7.73
C ARG A 52 4.87 -6.59 7.67
N HIS A 53 4.46 -5.72 8.59
CA HIS A 53 3.08 -5.28 8.69
C HIS A 53 3.04 -3.75 8.72
N LEU A 54 2.41 -3.17 7.71
CA LEU A 54 2.05 -1.76 7.64
C LEU A 54 0.53 -1.66 7.62
N ILE A 55 -0.05 -1.33 8.76
CA ILE A 55 -1.49 -1.40 8.98
C ILE A 55 -2.00 0.01 9.27
N PHE A 56 -3.00 0.44 8.51
CA PHE A 56 -3.57 1.79 8.65
C PHE A 56 -5.04 1.90 8.19
N PRO A 57 -5.94 0.95 8.53
CA PRO A 57 -7.36 1.09 8.26
C PRO A 57 -7.91 2.34 8.94
N LYS A 58 -8.87 2.99 8.26
CA LYS A 58 -9.53 4.22 8.75
C LYS A 58 -8.57 5.39 9.04
N THR A 59 -7.42 5.39 8.36
CA THR A 59 -6.44 6.49 8.37
C THR A 59 -6.34 7.12 6.98
N PRO A 60 -6.53 8.44 6.84
CA PRO A 60 -6.71 9.11 5.55
C PRO A 60 -5.38 9.38 4.83
N ILE A 61 -4.52 8.36 4.71
CA ILE A 61 -3.29 8.43 3.88
C ILE A 61 -3.67 8.73 2.44
N LYS A 62 -3.14 9.83 1.90
CA LYS A 62 -3.49 10.34 0.57
C LYS A 62 -2.60 9.81 -0.56
N GLU A 63 -1.39 9.39 -0.24
CA GLU A 63 -0.41 8.89 -1.21
C GLU A 63 0.52 7.86 -0.59
N MET A 64 1.03 6.95 -1.42
CA MET A 64 2.09 6.02 -1.02
C MET A 64 3.45 6.68 -1.19
N PRO A 65 4.42 6.44 -0.28
CA PRO A 65 5.78 6.93 -0.43
C PRO A 65 6.49 6.23 -1.60
N THR A 66 7.40 6.96 -2.25
CA THR A 66 8.19 6.42 -3.36
C THR A 66 8.96 5.16 -2.95
N GLN A 67 9.09 4.22 -3.89
CA GLN A 67 9.90 2.99 -3.71
C GLN A 67 9.40 2.07 -2.57
N LEU A 68 8.09 2.05 -2.30
CA LEU A 68 7.48 1.12 -1.33
C LEU A 68 7.88 -0.33 -1.60
N GLY A 69 8.09 -0.72 -2.85
CA GLY A 69 8.53 -2.05 -3.27
C GLY A 69 9.88 -2.49 -2.70
N ARG A 70 10.66 -1.58 -2.07
CA ARG A 70 11.87 -1.94 -1.32
C ARG A 70 11.57 -2.65 0.01
N LEU A 71 10.33 -2.59 0.51
CA LEU A 71 9.88 -3.33 1.68
C LEU A 71 9.64 -4.81 1.33
N ASN A 72 10.69 -5.52 0.89
CA ASN A 72 10.59 -6.89 0.36
C ASN A 72 10.09 -7.94 1.39
N CYS A 73 10.19 -7.62 2.68
CA CYS A 73 9.68 -8.42 3.79
C CYS A 73 8.22 -8.10 4.14
N LEU A 74 7.58 -7.16 3.45
CA LEU A 74 6.19 -6.77 3.73
C LEU A 74 5.24 -7.92 3.39
N GLN A 75 4.44 -8.27 4.37
CA GLN A 75 3.45 -9.36 4.36
C GLN A 75 2.03 -8.79 4.43
N THR A 76 1.83 -7.68 5.13
CA THR A 76 0.51 -7.04 5.28
C THR A 76 0.60 -5.56 4.90
N LEU A 77 -0.30 -5.15 4.01
CA LEU A 77 -0.54 -3.76 3.64
C LEU A 77 -2.05 -3.56 3.52
N THR A 78 -2.65 -2.73 4.36
CA THR A 78 -4.12 -2.55 4.36
C THR A 78 -4.63 -1.95 3.05
N ARG A 79 -3.93 -0.92 2.54
CA ARG A 79 -4.37 -0.16 1.36
C ARG A 79 -3.18 0.34 0.56
N PHE A 80 -3.31 0.36 -0.77
CA PHE A 80 -2.35 0.99 -1.67
C PHE A 80 -3.05 2.07 -2.50
N ILE A 81 -2.52 3.30 -2.49
CA ILE A 81 -3.06 4.41 -3.29
C ILE A 81 -2.26 4.57 -4.57
N VAL A 82 -2.89 4.36 -5.71
CA VAL A 82 -2.28 4.61 -7.02
C VAL A 82 -2.22 6.12 -7.28
N SER A 83 -1.02 6.64 -7.54
CA SER A 83 -0.82 8.04 -7.84
C SER A 83 -0.24 8.22 -9.24
N ARG A 84 -0.77 9.20 -9.99
CA ARG A 84 -0.34 9.47 -11.38
C ARG A 84 1.08 10.06 -11.46
N ASN A 85 1.48 10.86 -10.46
CA ASN A 85 2.63 11.78 -10.58
C ASN A 85 3.73 11.58 -9.51
N SER A 86 3.52 10.75 -8.49
CA SER A 86 4.42 10.69 -7.30
C SER A 86 5.38 9.50 -7.27
N GLY A 87 5.53 8.76 -8.37
CA GLY A 87 6.43 7.60 -8.43
C GLY A 87 5.92 6.33 -7.74
N SER A 88 4.74 6.39 -7.12
CA SER A 88 4.02 5.22 -6.58
C SER A 88 3.11 4.62 -7.64
N CYS A 89 3.71 4.05 -8.68
CA CYS A 89 2.98 3.27 -9.67
C CYS A 89 2.56 1.93 -9.07
N ILE A 90 1.48 1.35 -9.58
CA ILE A 90 0.96 0.06 -9.10
C ILE A 90 1.97 -1.08 -9.28
N GLY A 91 2.90 -0.97 -10.24
CA GLY A 91 3.97 -1.95 -10.48
C GLY A 91 4.92 -2.16 -9.30
N GLU A 92 5.02 -1.21 -8.36
CA GLU A 92 5.80 -1.39 -7.12
C GLU A 92 5.29 -2.58 -6.29
N LEU A 93 3.99 -2.90 -6.35
CA LEU A 93 3.40 -4.07 -5.71
C LEU A 93 4.04 -5.38 -6.20
N GLY A 94 4.55 -5.42 -7.44
CA GLY A 94 5.25 -6.58 -8.00
C GLY A 94 6.46 -7.03 -7.20
N LYS A 95 7.14 -6.08 -6.55
CA LYS A 95 8.32 -6.31 -5.70
C LYS A 95 7.97 -6.87 -4.33
N LEU A 96 6.72 -6.70 -3.88
CA LEU A 96 6.21 -7.16 -2.59
C LEU A 96 5.74 -8.61 -2.68
N ALA A 97 6.65 -9.54 -2.93
CA ALA A 97 6.34 -10.94 -3.24
C ALA A 97 5.61 -11.69 -2.10
N ASN A 98 5.79 -11.27 -0.85
CA ASN A 98 5.23 -11.91 0.34
C ASN A 98 3.90 -11.30 0.79
N LEU A 99 3.39 -10.31 0.06
CA LEU A 99 2.15 -9.64 0.43
C LEU A 99 0.97 -10.62 0.40
N GLY A 100 0.19 -10.63 1.48
CA GLY A 100 -0.94 -11.51 1.66
C GLY A 100 -2.07 -10.92 2.49
N GLY A 101 -3.07 -11.75 2.78
CA GLY A 101 -4.32 -11.35 3.41
C GLY A 101 -5.15 -10.45 2.51
N LYS A 102 -5.79 -9.44 3.11
CA LYS A 102 -6.62 -8.45 2.42
C LYS A 102 -5.80 -7.24 1.98
N LEU A 103 -5.96 -6.84 0.72
CA LEU A 103 -5.43 -5.60 0.16
C LEU A 103 -6.54 -4.80 -0.52
N SER A 104 -6.71 -3.53 -0.15
CA SER A 104 -7.48 -2.56 -0.95
C SER A 104 -6.53 -1.75 -1.84
N ILE A 105 -6.87 -1.56 -3.11
CA ILE A 105 -6.16 -0.68 -4.04
C ILE A 105 -7.11 0.43 -4.47
N SER A 106 -6.78 1.67 -4.11
CA SER A 106 -7.59 2.85 -4.39
C SER A 106 -6.99 3.75 -5.46
N GLU A 107 -7.83 4.59 -6.04
CA GLU A 107 -7.47 5.57 -7.07
C GLU A 107 -7.00 4.93 -8.39
N LEU A 108 -7.57 3.78 -8.75
CA LEU A 108 -7.18 3.00 -9.94
C LEU A 108 -7.33 3.74 -11.28
N GLN A 109 -8.12 4.82 -11.35
CA GLN A 109 -8.16 5.71 -12.52
C GLN A 109 -6.80 6.35 -12.86
N ASN A 110 -5.84 6.30 -11.91
CA ASN A 110 -4.50 6.84 -12.09
C ASN A 110 -3.54 5.84 -12.74
N VAL A 111 -3.95 4.59 -13.00
CA VAL A 111 -3.14 3.65 -13.77
C VAL A 111 -3.13 4.10 -15.23
N VAL A 112 -1.95 4.56 -15.69
CA VAL A 112 -1.78 5.06 -17.07
C VAL A 112 -1.30 3.96 -18.01
N SER A 113 -0.43 3.06 -17.54
CA SER A 113 0.12 1.98 -18.35
C SER A 113 -0.45 0.62 -17.95
N PRO A 114 -1.01 -0.16 -18.90
CA PRO A 114 -1.37 -1.56 -18.67
C PRO A 114 -0.18 -2.41 -18.22
N THR A 115 1.05 -2.06 -18.63
CA THR A 115 2.26 -2.79 -18.20
C THR A 115 2.48 -2.66 -16.70
N ASP A 116 2.23 -1.49 -16.11
CA ASP A 116 2.40 -1.29 -14.66
C ASP A 116 1.42 -2.18 -13.87
N ALA A 117 0.20 -2.34 -14.39
CA ALA A 117 -0.80 -3.23 -13.80
C ALA A 117 -0.38 -4.70 -13.89
N LEU A 118 0.25 -5.12 -15.00
CA LEU A 118 0.83 -6.45 -15.13
C LEU A 118 2.02 -6.66 -14.18
N ASP A 119 2.89 -5.65 -14.07
CA ASP A 119 4.07 -5.67 -13.21
C ASP A 119 3.70 -5.77 -11.72
N ALA A 120 2.50 -5.34 -11.34
CA ALA A 120 1.99 -5.51 -9.97
C ALA A 120 1.86 -6.99 -9.56
N ARG A 121 1.74 -7.90 -10.55
CA ARG A 121 1.72 -9.36 -10.39
C ARG A 121 0.72 -9.85 -9.31
N LEU A 122 -0.42 -9.17 -9.19
CA LEU A 122 -1.39 -9.42 -8.12
C LEU A 122 -1.92 -10.86 -8.12
N LYS A 123 -2.14 -11.47 -9.31
CA LYS A 123 -2.57 -12.87 -9.44
C LYS A 123 -1.55 -13.89 -8.95
N GLU A 124 -0.27 -13.52 -8.98
CA GLU A 124 0.82 -14.44 -8.64
C GLU A 124 1.13 -14.43 -7.13
N LYS A 125 0.49 -13.53 -6.38
CA LYS A 125 0.65 -13.42 -4.92
C LYS A 125 -0.12 -14.52 -4.21
N LYS A 126 0.57 -15.63 -3.98
CA LYS A 126 0.02 -16.87 -3.38
C LYS A 126 -0.64 -16.69 -2.01
N TYR A 127 -0.27 -15.63 -1.28
CA TYR A 127 -0.78 -15.36 0.07
C TYR A 127 -1.89 -14.31 0.08
N LEU A 128 -2.22 -13.72 -1.07
CA LEU A 128 -3.29 -12.74 -1.17
C LEU A 128 -4.64 -13.47 -1.14
N GLU A 129 -5.46 -13.14 -0.14
CA GLU A 129 -6.73 -13.80 0.13
C GLU A 129 -7.90 -12.96 -0.37
N GLU A 130 -7.80 -11.63 -0.27
CA GLU A 130 -8.86 -10.70 -0.67
C GLU A 130 -8.26 -9.47 -1.35
N LEU A 131 -8.88 -9.06 -2.46
CA LEU A 131 -8.49 -7.88 -3.22
C LEU A 131 -9.70 -6.99 -3.46
N GLU A 132 -9.65 -5.79 -2.90
CA GLU A 132 -10.63 -4.73 -3.16
C GLU A 132 -10.04 -3.72 -4.14
N LEU A 133 -10.80 -3.39 -5.18
CA LEU A 133 -10.37 -2.46 -6.22
C LEU A 133 -11.33 -1.27 -6.23
N GLU A 134 -10.79 -0.08 -5.97
CA GLU A 134 -11.55 1.15 -5.79
C GLU A 134 -11.14 2.20 -6.82
N TRP A 135 -12.14 2.73 -7.52
CA TRP A 135 -12.03 3.88 -8.42
C TRP A 135 -12.70 5.09 -7.78
N LYS A 136 -12.23 6.30 -8.12
CA LYS A 136 -12.91 7.51 -7.71
C LYS A 136 -14.31 7.58 -8.33
N ALA A 137 -15.31 7.87 -7.49
CA ALA A 137 -16.74 7.79 -7.80
C ALA A 137 -17.17 8.58 -9.06
N ASP A 138 -16.48 9.69 -9.36
CA ASP A 138 -16.85 10.61 -10.45
C ASP A 138 -16.05 10.39 -11.76
N THR A 139 -15.42 9.22 -11.93
CA THR A 139 -14.60 8.97 -13.13
C THR A 139 -15.43 8.35 -14.25
N ASN A 140 -15.44 9.00 -15.43
CA ASN A 140 -16.02 8.49 -16.69
C ASN A 140 -15.24 7.30 -17.27
N ILE A 141 -14.82 6.35 -16.44
CA ILE A 141 -14.12 5.14 -16.87
C ILE A 141 -15.15 4.07 -17.22
N SER A 142 -15.11 3.58 -18.45
CA SER A 142 -16.03 2.54 -18.91
C SER A 142 -15.77 1.22 -18.18
N GLU A 143 -16.80 0.38 -18.05
CA GLU A 143 -16.66 -0.97 -17.48
C GLU A 143 -15.61 -1.82 -18.22
N SER A 144 -15.43 -1.63 -19.52
CA SER A 144 -14.38 -2.29 -20.30
C SER A 144 -12.96 -1.87 -19.91
N GLN A 145 -12.75 -0.61 -19.51
CA GLN A 145 -11.47 -0.11 -19.00
C GLN A 145 -11.20 -0.63 -17.59
N LYS A 146 -12.24 -0.73 -16.75
CA LYS A 146 -12.13 -1.42 -15.45
C LYS A 146 -11.76 -2.88 -15.65
N ALA A 147 -12.42 -3.57 -16.57
CA ALA A 147 -12.15 -4.97 -16.91
C ALA A 147 -10.70 -5.20 -17.40
N ALA A 148 -10.12 -4.29 -18.17
CA ALA A 148 -8.70 -4.41 -18.58
C ALA A 148 -7.73 -4.37 -17.38
N LEU A 149 -8.10 -3.67 -16.31
CA LEU A 149 -7.32 -3.59 -15.06
C LEU A 149 -7.64 -4.74 -14.09
N THR A 150 -8.82 -5.39 -14.20
CA THR A 150 -9.27 -6.47 -13.30
C THR A 150 -9.22 -7.86 -13.93
N THR A 151 -9.04 -7.98 -15.24
CA THR A 151 -8.68 -9.25 -15.92
C THR A 151 -7.30 -9.75 -15.48
N SER A 152 -6.62 -9.02 -14.61
CA SER A 152 -5.47 -9.42 -13.79
C SER A 152 -5.80 -9.64 -12.29
N GLY A 153 -7.06 -9.89 -11.90
CA GLY A 153 -7.48 -10.25 -10.53
C GLY A 153 -7.86 -11.74 -10.36
N PRO A 154 -7.88 -12.27 -9.11
CA PRO A 154 -8.27 -13.66 -8.83
C PRO A 154 -9.78 -13.86 -9.07
N VAL A 155 -10.14 -15.11 -9.37
CA VAL A 155 -11.53 -15.56 -9.55
C VAL A 155 -12.31 -15.21 -8.29
N GLN A 156 -13.39 -14.43 -8.45
CA GLN A 156 -14.40 -14.27 -7.42
C GLN A 156 -14.93 -15.66 -7.06
N THR A 157 -14.77 -16.06 -5.80
CA THR A 157 -15.57 -17.12 -5.19
C THR A 157 -16.74 -16.50 -4.46
#